data_AF-A0A928XP93-F1
#
_entry.id   AF-A0A928XP93-F1
#
_cell.length_a   1.000
_cell.length_b   1.000
_cell.length_c   1.000
_cell.angle_alpha   90.00
_cell.angle_beta   90.00
_cell.angle_gamma   90.00
#
_symmetry.space_group_name_H-M   'P 1'
#
loop_
_entity.id
_entity.type
_entity.pdbx_description
1 polymer ?
#
loop_
_entity_poly.entity_id
_entity_poly.type
_entity_poly.pdbx_seq_one_letter_code
_entity_poly.pdbx_strand_id
1 'polypeptide(L)'
;MHAFEARPPPLTEGEEGVLRVAGTRVTLDSLVAAFDRGATPEEIVHRYPSVDLTAVYEVIAYMLRNRAVVDEYLTARGRKASELQANVEKQFPPDGIRQRLLARRERDVPG
;
A
#
# COMPACT_ATOMS: atom_id res chain seq x y z
N MET A 1 29.57 29.13 -0.47
CA MET A 1 29.40 27.67 -0.43
C MET A 1 27.89 27.42 -0.34
N HIS A 2 27.25 27.04 -1.45
CA HIS A 2 25.82 26.69 -1.39
C HIS A 2 25.70 25.28 -0.83
N ALA A 3 25.12 25.14 0.37
CA ALA A 3 24.82 23.83 0.93
C ALA A 3 23.57 23.28 0.23
N PHE A 4 23.64 22.04 -0.26
CA PHE A 4 22.45 21.33 -0.72
C PHE A 4 21.62 20.94 0.51
N GLU A 5 20.35 21.34 0.55
CA GLU A 5 19.43 20.98 1.63
C GLU A 5 19.02 19.51 1.49
N ALA A 6 19.29 18.71 2.52
CA ALA A 6 18.72 17.38 2.62
C ALA A 6 17.23 17.50 2.94
N ARG A 7 16.38 16.86 2.12
CA ARG A 7 14.94 16.78 2.33
C ARG A 7 14.54 15.35 2.71
N PRO A 8 13.50 15.18 3.56
CA PRO A 8 12.93 13.86 3.80
C PRO A 8 12.28 13.32 2.51
N PRO A 9 12.13 11.99 2.37
CA PRO A 9 11.39 11.44 1.24
C PRO A 9 9.95 11.98 1.24
N PRO A 10 9.28 12.04 0.07
CA PRO A 10 7.95 12.60 -0.08
C PRO A 10 6.90 11.60 0.40
N LEU A 11 6.93 11.26 1.69
CA LEU A 11 6.01 10.32 2.33
C LEU A 11 5.10 11.07 3.30
N THR A 12 3.81 10.74 3.24
CA THR A 12 2.78 11.25 4.15
C THR A 12 2.04 10.09 4.81
N GLU A 13 1.73 10.23 6.08
CA GLU A 13 0.93 9.26 6.83
C GLU A 13 -0.57 9.57 6.67
N GLY A 14 -1.35 8.57 6.23
CA GLY A 14 -2.81 8.67 6.19
C GLY A 14 -3.47 8.34 7.53
N GLU A 15 -4.80 8.51 7.61
CA GLU A 15 -5.60 8.34 8.84
C GLU A 15 -5.45 6.97 9.52
N GLU A 16 -5.10 5.92 8.77
CA GLU A 16 -4.90 4.56 9.26
C GLU A 16 -3.42 4.20 9.52
N GLY A 17 -2.54 5.20 9.62
CA GLY A 17 -1.10 4.99 9.76
C GLY A 17 -0.46 4.36 8.53
N VAL A 18 -1.05 4.58 7.34
CA VAL A 18 -0.52 4.09 6.07
C VAL A 18 0.40 5.15 5.49
N LEU A 19 1.67 4.81 5.28
CA LEU A 19 2.59 5.68 4.56
C LEU A 19 2.32 5.62 3.05
N ARG A 20 2.15 6.80 2.44
CA ARG A 20 1.89 6.99 1.01
C ARG A 20 2.84 8.02 0.43
N VAL A 21 3.10 7.94 -0.87
CA VAL A 21 3.78 9.02 -1.57
C VAL A 21 2.87 10.25 -1.58
N ALA A 22 3.41 11.39 -1.16
CA ALA A 22 2.70 12.65 -0.99
C ALA A 22 1.89 13.00 -2.25
N GLY A 23 0.62 13.36 -2.07
CA GLY A 23 -0.28 13.69 -3.18
C GLY A 23 -0.82 12.49 -3.97
N THR A 24 -0.50 11.25 -3.57
CA THR A 24 -0.94 10.04 -4.28
C THR A 24 -1.61 9.03 -3.34
N ARG A 25 -2.25 8.01 -3.92
CA ARG A 25 -2.76 6.84 -3.18
C ARG A 25 -1.76 5.69 -3.13
N VAL A 26 -0.57 5.85 -3.70
CA VAL A 26 0.44 4.79 -3.79
C VAL A 26 1.13 4.66 -2.45
N THR A 27 1.06 3.46 -1.87
CA THR A 27 1.61 3.19 -0.54
C THR A 27 3.10 2.88 -0.61
N LEU A 28 3.81 3.14 0.49
CA LEU A 28 5.19 2.68 0.67
C LEU A 28 5.28 1.16 0.47
N ASP A 29 4.32 0.41 1.02
CA ASP A 29 4.19 -1.04 0.90
C ASP A 29 4.21 -1.50 -0.57
N SER A 30 3.52 -0.78 -1.45
CA SER A 30 3.41 -1.11 -2.87
C SER A 30 4.71 -0.86 -3.62
N LEU A 31 5.46 0.19 -3.26
CA LEU A 31 6.76 0.51 -3.83
C LEU A 31 7.83 -0.47 -3.37
N VAL A 32 7.90 -0.74 -2.05
CA VAL A 32 8.84 -1.72 -1.48
C VAL A 32 8.61 -3.10 -2.10
N ALA A 33 7.36 -3.55 -2.18
CA ALA A 33 7.05 -4.85 -2.76
C ALA A 33 7.38 -4.94 -4.26
N ALA A 34 7.26 -3.84 -5.01
CA ALA A 34 7.65 -3.82 -6.42
C ALA A 34 9.18 -3.89 -6.58
N PHE A 35 9.91 -3.07 -5.81
CA PHE A 35 11.36 -3.04 -5.83
C PHE A 35 11.98 -4.36 -5.36
N ASP A 36 11.47 -4.96 -4.28
CA ASP A 36 11.92 -6.26 -3.76
C ASP A 36 11.69 -7.41 -4.77
N ARG A 37 10.74 -7.25 -5.70
CA ARG A 37 10.53 -8.18 -6.83
C ARG A 37 11.42 -7.90 -8.03
N GLY A 38 12.36 -6.97 -7.92
CA GLY A 38 13.33 -6.63 -8.95
C GLY A 38 12.87 -5.57 -9.94
N ALA A 39 11.73 -4.90 -9.70
CA ALA A 39 11.29 -3.82 -10.58
C ALA A 39 12.21 -2.60 -10.45
N THR A 40 12.59 -1.99 -11.58
CA THR A 40 13.35 -0.74 -11.59
C THR A 40 12.48 0.45 -11.18
N PRO A 41 13.06 1.57 -10.74
CA PRO A 41 12.31 2.81 -10.49
C PRO A 41 11.42 3.24 -11.67
N GLU A 42 11.91 3.10 -12.91
CA GLU A 42 11.16 3.42 -14.13
C GLU A 42 9.98 2.48 -14.36
N GLU A 43 10.17 1.17 -14.13
CA GLU A 43 9.08 0.19 -14.19
C GLU A 43 8.03 0.44 -13.11
N ILE A 44 8.45 0.88 -11.93
CA ILE A 44 7.56 1.26 -10.83
C ILE A 44 6.72 2.48 -11.21
N VAL A 45 7.30 3.52 -11.82
CA VAL A 45 6.53 4.67 -12.34
C VAL A 45 5.58 4.25 -13.45
N HIS A 46 6.03 3.37 -14.35
CA HIS A 46 5.17 2.83 -15.41
C HIS A 46 3.94 2.12 -14.82
N ARG A 47 4.12 1.37 -13.73
CA ARG A 47 3.03 0.70 -13.00
C ARG A 47 2.16 1.66 -12.19
N TYR A 48 2.71 2.78 -11.72
CA TYR A 48 2.03 3.76 -10.89
C TYR A 48 2.17 5.19 -11.46
N PRO A 49 1.46 5.52 -12.55
CA PRO A 49 1.66 6.78 -13.28
C PRO A 49 1.36 8.06 -12.48
N SER A 50 0.68 7.93 -11.34
CA SER A 50 0.41 9.04 -10.41
C SER A 50 1.62 9.46 -9.57
N VAL A 51 2.72 8.69 -9.57
CA VAL A 51 3.95 8.99 -8.83
C VAL A 51 5.02 9.41 -9.83
N ASP A 52 5.70 10.52 -9.56
CA ASP A 52 6.80 10.96 -10.39
C ASP A 52 8.08 10.13 -10.15
N LEU A 53 8.95 10.09 -11.14
CA LEU A 53 10.18 9.29 -11.10
C LEU A 53 11.13 9.73 -9.99
N THR A 54 11.24 11.03 -9.72
CA THR A 54 12.09 11.57 -8.67
C THR A 54 11.64 11.08 -7.30
N ALA A 55 10.34 11.14 -7.01
CA ALA A 55 9.75 10.63 -5.78
C ALA A 55 9.99 9.13 -5.61
N VAL A 56 9.90 8.32 -6.68
CA VAL A 56 10.25 6.90 -6.61
C VAL A 56 11.71 6.70 -6.22
N TYR A 57 12.64 7.42 -6.84
CA TYR A 57 14.05 7.34 -6.46
C TYR A 57 14.30 7.78 -5.01
N GLU A 58 13.69 8.87 -4.56
CA GLU A 58 13.83 9.37 -3.20
C GLU A 58 13.32 8.36 -2.16
N VAL A 59 12.16 7.76 -2.43
CA VAL A 59 11.59 6.72 -1.56
C VAL A 59 12.45 5.46 -1.56
N ILE A 60 12.94 5.01 -2.72
CA ILE A 60 13.82 3.84 -2.82
C ILE A 60 15.14 4.09 -2.06
N ALA A 61 15.75 5.25 -2.24
CA ALA A 61 16.96 5.63 -1.51
C ALA A 61 16.71 5.66 0.00
N TYR A 62 15.57 6.19 0.44
CA TYR A 62 15.18 6.19 1.84
C TYR A 62 14.99 4.77 2.40
N MET A 63 14.27 3.88 1.71
CA MET A 63 14.04 2.52 2.20
C MET A 63 15.33 1.70 2.24
N LEU A 64 16.25 1.88 1.29
CA LEU A 64 17.53 1.19 1.28
C LEU A 64 18.40 1.64 2.45
N ARG A 65 18.39 2.94 2.78
CA ARG A 65 19.12 3.48 3.93
C ARG A 65 18.52 3.07 5.27
N ASN A 66 17.20 2.90 5.34
CA ASN A 66 16.45 2.70 6.58
C ASN A 66 15.74 1.35 6.62
N ARG A 67 16.34 0.31 6.02
CA ARG A 67 15.66 -0.97 5.74
C ARG A 67 15.02 -1.60 6.97
N ALA A 68 15.73 -1.63 8.10
CA ALA A 68 15.22 -2.19 9.35
C ALA A 68 13.93 -1.49 9.84
N VAL A 69 13.89 -0.15 9.77
CA VAL A 69 12.71 0.64 10.16
C VAL A 69 11.53 0.40 9.22
N VAL A 70 11.82 0.30 7.91
CA VAL A 70 10.80 0.00 6.90
C VAL A 70 10.23 -1.40 7.08
N ASP A 71 11.09 -2.40 7.32
CA ASP A 71 10.66 -3.79 7.53
C ASP A 71 9.82 -3.93 8.82
N GLU A 72 10.17 -3.20 9.89
CA GLU A 72 9.36 -3.14 11.12
C GLU A 72 7.97 -2.57 10.84
N TYR A 73 7.90 -1.44 10.12
CA TYR A 73 6.63 -0.84 9.70
C TYR A 73 5.79 -1.81 8.85
N LEU A 74 6.38 -2.48 7.86
CA LEU A 74 5.69 -3.44 7.00
C LEU A 74 5.19 -4.65 7.79
N THR A 75 5.98 -5.15 8.75
CA THR A 75 5.60 -6.25 9.65
C THR A 75 4.43 -5.85 10.55
N ALA A 76 4.45 -4.65 11.11
CA ALA A 76 3.36 -4.12 11.92
C ALA A 76 2.06 -3.98 11.09
N ARG A 77 2.17 -3.50 9.85
CA ARG A 77 1.02 -3.43 8.93
C ARG A 77 0.46 -4.78 8.55
N GLY A 78 1.32 -5.75 8.23
CA GLY A 78 0.92 -7.12 7.91
C GLY A 78 0.13 -7.76 9.05
N ARG A 79 0.57 -7.58 10.30
CA ARG A 79 -0.17 -8.05 11.48
C ARG A 79 -1.55 -7.42 11.62
N LYS A 80 -1.65 -6.08 11.51
CA LYS A 80 -2.93 -5.36 11.58
C LYS A 80 -3.90 -5.81 10.49
N ALA A 81 -3.41 -6.03 9.26
CA ALA A 81 -4.23 -6.51 8.16
C ALA A 81 -4.78 -7.91 8.43
N SER A 82 -3.94 -8.83 8.91
CA SER A 82 -4.34 -10.19 9.27
C SER A 82 -5.33 -10.21 10.45
N GLU A 83 -5.14 -9.38 11.46
CA GLU A 83 -6.08 -9.25 12.60
C GLU A 83 -7.44 -8.72 12.15
N LEU A 84 -7.46 -7.69 11.30
CA LEU A 84 -8.68 -7.15 10.73
C LEU A 84 -9.40 -8.22 9.89
N GLN A 85 -8.67 -8.95 9.04
CA GLN A 85 -9.24 -10.03 8.25
C GLN A 85 -9.85 -11.12 9.15
N ALA A 86 -9.13 -11.59 10.17
CA ALA A 86 -9.65 -12.59 11.11
C ALA A 86 -10.89 -12.09 11.87
N ASN A 87 -10.96 -10.81 12.21
CA ASN A 87 -12.13 -10.22 12.85
C ASN A 87 -13.33 -10.14 11.90
N VAL A 88 -13.10 -9.74 10.64
CA VAL A 88 -14.14 -9.72 9.60
C VAL A 88 -14.65 -11.13 9.32
N GLU A 89 -13.79 -12.14 9.21
CA GLU A 89 -14.19 -13.53 8.99
C GLU A 89 -14.98 -14.11 10.18
N LYS A 90 -14.64 -13.74 11.42
CA LYS A 90 -15.44 -14.09 12.61
C LYS A 90 -16.83 -13.45 12.59
N GLN A 91 -16.93 -12.19 12.16
CA GLN A 91 -18.20 -11.45 12.10
C GLN A 91 -19.05 -11.84 10.89
N PHE A 92 -18.40 -12.20 9.78
CA PHE A 92 -19.01 -12.56 8.51
C PHE A 92 -18.34 -13.82 7.96
N PRO A 93 -18.72 -15.01 8.46
CA PRO A 93 -18.19 -16.26 7.96
C PRO A 93 -18.34 -16.34 6.43
N PRO A 94 -17.32 -16.78 5.68
CA PRO A 94 -17.37 -16.86 4.22
C PRO A 94 -18.35 -17.94 3.72
N ASP A 95 -18.84 -18.79 4.64
CA ASP A 95 -19.86 -19.78 4.35
C ASP A 95 -21.18 -19.10 3.95
N GLY A 96 -21.75 -19.57 2.85
CA GLY A 96 -23.00 -19.02 2.32
C GLY A 96 -22.86 -17.68 1.59
N ILE A 97 -21.65 -17.14 1.37
CA ILE A 97 -21.43 -15.93 0.54
C ILE A 97 -22.08 -16.11 -0.84
N ARG A 98 -21.87 -17.26 -1.49
CA ARG A 98 -22.48 -17.59 -2.78
C ARG A 98 -24.01 -17.55 -2.71
N GLN A 99 -24.60 -18.17 -1.68
CA GLN A 99 -26.06 -18.19 -1.49
C GLN A 99 -26.62 -16.78 -1.24
N ARG A 100 -25.93 -15.95 -0.44
CA ARG A 100 -26.31 -14.54 -0.20
C ARG A 100 -26.22 -13.69 -1.47
N LEU A 101 -25.20 -13.90 -2.30
CA LEU A 101 -25.03 -13.17 -3.57
C LEU A 101 -26.11 -13.58 -4.57
N LEU A 102 -26.44 -14.88 -4.67
CA LEU A 102 -27.55 -15.37 -5.50
C LEU A 102 -28.91 -14.82 -5.05
N ALA A 103 -29.20 -14.84 -3.75
CA ALA A 103 -30.44 -14.29 -3.18
C ALA A 103 -30.56 -12.75 -3.27
N ARG A 104 -29.46 -12.02 -3.47
CA ARG A 104 -29.50 -10.59 -3.80
C ARG A 104 -29.83 -10.38 -5.28
N ARG A 105 -29.21 -11.16 -6.16
CA ARG A 105 -29.45 -11.09 -7.60
C ARG A 105 -30.89 -11.44 -7.98
N GLU A 106 -31.53 -12.37 -7.28
CA GLU A 106 -32.96 -12.70 -7.47
C GLU A 106 -33.92 -11.62 -6.98
N ARG A 107 -33.48 -10.73 -6.07
CA ARG A 107 -34.29 -9.59 -5.58
C ARG A 107 -34.20 -8.35 -6.47
N ASP A 108 -33.13 -8.20 -7.24
CA ASP A 108 -32.87 -7.06 -8.12
C ASP A 108 -33.36 -7.28 -9.57
N VAL A 109 -34.02 -8.42 -9.87
CA VAL A 109 -34.72 -8.62 -11.15
C VAL A 109 -36.18 -8.17 -10.98
N PRO A 110 -36.61 -7.04 -11.57
CA PRO A 110 -38.03 -6.72 -11.65
C PRO A 110 -38.69 -7.72 -12.60
N GLY A 111 -39.81 -8.28 -12.16
CA GLY A 111 -40.74 -9.01 -13.03
C GLY A 111 -41.45 -8.10 -14.02
#